data_AF-A0A8K0KQH1-F1
#
_entry.id   AF-A0A8K0KQH1-F1
#
_cell.length_a   1.000
_cell.length_b   1.000
_cell.length_c   1.000
_cell.angle_alpha   90.00
_cell.angle_beta   90.00
_cell.angle_gamma   90.00
#
_symmetry.space_group_name_H-M   'P 1'
#
loop_
_entity.id
_entity.type
_entity.pdbx_description
1 polymer ?
#
loop_
_entity_poly.entity_id
_entity_poly.type
_entity_poly.pdbx_seq_one_letter_code
_entity_poly.pdbx_strand_id
1 'polypeptide(L)' 'MIPCAGSGESKVFYYKMKGDYHRYLAEFATGADRKEAAENSLMAYKSASGTAMTELAPTHPIR' A
#
# COMPACT_ATOMS: atom_id res chain seq x y z
N MET A 1 -10.71 0.29 -8.27
CA MET A 1 -9.58 1.23 -8.45
C MET A 1 -8.28 0.50 -8.79
N ILE A 2 -7.72 -0.37 -7.94
CA ILE A 2 -6.49 -1.13 -8.25
C ILE A 2 -6.56 -1.95 -9.56
N PRO A 3 -7.68 -2.63 -9.92
CA PRO A 3 -7.77 -3.39 -11.18
C PRO A 3 -7.74 -2.53 -12.46
N CYS A 4 -7.99 -1.22 -12.34
CA CYS A 4 -7.99 -0.28 -13.47
C CYS A 4 -6.71 0.57 -13.53
N ALA A 5 -5.74 0.33 -12.65
CA ALA A 5 -4.48 1.07 -12.60
C ALA A 5 -3.55 0.59 -13.73
N GLY A 6 -3.53 1.33 -14.83
CA GLY A 6 -2.82 0.96 -16.06
C GLY A 6 -1.29 1.13 -16.00
N SER A 7 -0.78 2.05 -15.18
CA SER A 7 0.67 2.31 -15.03
C SER A 7 1.21 1.84 -13.69
N GLY A 8 2.51 1.48 -13.65
CA GLY A 8 3.20 1.13 -12.40
C GLY A 8 3.09 2.20 -11.33
N GLU A 9 3.22 3.47 -11.72
CA GLU A 9 3.04 4.62 -10.82
C GLU A 9 1.64 4.64 -10.19
N SER A 10 0.58 4.46 -10.99
CA SER A 10 -0.79 4.44 -10.48
C SER A 10 -1.03 3.24 -9.56
N LYS A 11 -0.47 2.06 -9.87
CA LYS A 11 -0.54 0.88 -8.99
C LYS A 11 0.13 1.14 -7.65
N VAL A 12 1.36 1.66 -7.65
CA VAL A 12 2.11 1.98 -6.43
C VAL A 12 1.36 3.01 -5.60
N PHE A 13 0.82 4.06 -6.25
CA PHE A 13 0.02 5.08 -5.59
C PHE A 13 -1.21 4.48 -4.89
N TYR A 14 -2.02 3.67 -5.59
CA TYR A 14 -3.21 3.07 -4.98
C TYR A 14 -2.88 2.03 -3.90
N TYR A 15 -1.81 1.26 -4.04
CA TYR A 15 -1.38 0.34 -2.98
C TYR A 15 -0.87 1.09 -1.75
N LYS A 16 -0.10 2.18 -1.92
CA LYS A 16 0.33 3.04 -0.82
C LYS A 16 -0.87 3.65 -0.09
N MET A 17 -1.82 4.20 -0.84
CA MET A 17 -3.06 4.77 -0.30
C MET A 17 -3.88 3.72 0.47
N LYS A 18 -3.97 2.47 -0.04
CA LYS A 18 -4.60 1.36 0.67
C LYS A 18 -3.87 1.04 1.98
N GLY A 19 -2.53 1.01 1.95
CA GLY A 19 -1.70 0.80 3.14
C GLY A 19 -1.91 1.88 4.19
N ASP A 20 -1.96 3.14 3.78
CA ASP A 20 -2.24 4.29 4.65
C ASP A 20 -3.63 4.20 5.28
N TYR A 21 -4.65 3.84 4.51
CA TYR A 21 -6.01 3.68 5.04
C TYR A 21 -6.10 2.61 6.12
N HIS A 22 -5.50 1.44 5.89
CA HIS A 22 -5.44 0.37 6.90
C HIS A 22 -4.55 0.74 8.09
N ARG A 23 -3.49 1.53 7.89
CA ARG A 23 -2.65 2.04 8.97
C ARG A 23 -3.45 2.97 9.87
N TYR A 24 -4.16 3.95 9.30
CA TYR A 24 -5.05 4.81 10.07
C TYR A 24 -6.11 3.98 10.80
N LEU A 25 -6.67 2.95 10.16
CA LEU A 25 -7.62 2.05 10.81
C LEU A 25 -7.03 1.30 12.00
N ALA A 26 -5.77 0.87 11.91
CA ALA A 26 -5.05 0.22 13.00
C ALA A 26 -4.71 1.17 14.16
N GLU A 27 -4.67 2.49 13.95
CA GLU A 27 -4.37 3.48 15.00
C GLU A 27 -5.49 3.57 16.05
N PHE A 28 -6.74 3.30 15.65
CA PHE A 28 -7.90 3.34 16.54
C PHE A 28 -8.54 1.97 16.81
N ALA A 29 -8.23 0.94 16.01
CA ALA A 29 -8.67 -0.42 16.28
C ALA A 29 -7.96 -1.04 17.49
N THR A 30 -8.55 -2.08 18.07
CA THR A 30 -7.97 -2.83 19.20
C THR A 30 -8.05 -4.33 18.98
N GLY A 31 -7.32 -5.11 19.77
CA GLY A 31 -7.39 -6.57 19.74
C GLY A 31 -7.11 -7.18 18.36
N ALA A 32 -8.00 -8.06 17.92
CA ALA A 32 -7.89 -8.77 16.64
C ALA A 32 -8.01 -7.82 15.43
N ASP A 33 -8.92 -6.84 15.49
CA ASP A 33 -9.15 -5.89 14.39
C ASP A 33 -7.91 -5.03 14.13
N ARG A 34 -7.19 -4.64 15.20
CA ARG A 34 -5.91 -3.95 15.05
C ARG A 34 -4.87 -4.80 14.34
N LYS A 35 -4.81 -6.09 14.70
CA LYS A 35 -3.86 -7.03 14.09
C LYS A 35 -4.18 -7.22 12.60
N GLU A 36 -5.44 -7.43 12.26
CA GLU A 36 -5.88 -7.58 10.87
C GLU A 36 -5.62 -6.30 10.05
N ALA A 37 -5.94 -5.13 10.60
CA ALA A 37 -5.67 -3.85 9.95
C ALA A 37 -4.16 -3.63 9.72
N ALA A 38 -3.32 -3.96 10.70
CA ALA A 38 -1.87 -3.88 10.56
C ALA A 38 -1.33 -4.86 9.50
N GLU A 39 -1.83 -6.09 9.46
CA GLU A 39 -1.45 -7.08 8.45
C GLU A 39 -1.86 -6.65 7.04
N ASN A 40 -3.08 -6.12 6.89
CA ASN A 40 -3.56 -5.58 5.62
C ASN A 40 -2.77 -4.36 5.16
N SER A 41 -2.38 -3.47 6.08
CA SER A 41 -1.49 -2.34 5.79
C SER A 41 -0.12 -2.83 5.30
N LEU A 42 0.48 -3.80 6.01
CA LEU A 42 1.77 -4.39 5.65
C LEU A 42 1.73 -5.04 4.27
N MET A 43 0.69 -5.82 3.98
CA MET A 43 0.53 -6.45 2.66
C MET A 43 0.42 -5.42 1.55
N ALA A 44 -0.37 -4.35 1.76
CA ALA A 44 -0.52 -3.29 0.78
C ALA A 44 0.81 -2.56 0.50
N TYR A 45 1.59 -2.21 1.52
CA TYR A 45 2.90 -1.59 1.33
C TYR A 45 3.90 -2.55 0.67
N LYS A 46 3.89 -3.85 1.00
CA LYS A 46 4.74 -4.84 0.32
C LYS A 46 4.43 -4.92 -1.17
N SER A 47 3.15 -4.92 -1.55
CA SER A 47 2.73 -4.87 -2.95
C SER A 47 3.17 -3.57 -3.63
N ALA A 48 3.00 -2.43 -2.96
CA ALA A 48 3.48 -1.13 -3.47
C ALA A 48 4.99 -1.15 -3.71
N SER A 49 5.79 -1.57 -2.73
CA SER A 49 7.24 -1.63 -2.83
C SER A 49 7.69 -2.62 -3.91
N GLY A 50 7.05 -3.78 -4.01
CA GLY A 50 7.33 -4.75 -5.08
C GLY A 50 7.15 -4.14 -6.47
N THR A 51 5.99 -3.52 -6.73
CA THR A 51 5.72 -2.86 -8.01
C THR A 51 6.62 -1.66 -8.25
N ALA A 52 6.93 -0.87 -7.22
CA ALA A 52 7.83 0.27 -7.33
C ALA A 52 9.27 -0.16 -7.67
N MET A 53 9.73 -1.28 -7.09
CA MET A 53 11.05 -1.83 -7.38
C MET A 53 11.18 -2.32 -8.82
N THR A 54 10.12 -2.87 -9.40
CA THR A 54 10.13 -3.45 -10.75
C THR A 54 9.80 -2.44 -11.85
N GLU A 55 8.89 -1.50 -11.59
CA GLU A 55 8.32 -0.62 -12.63
C GLU A 55 8.76 0.85 -12.53
N LEU A 56 9.38 1.29 -11.42
CA LEU A 56 9.79 2.69 -11.21
C LEU A 56 11.30 2.82 -11.02
N ALA A 57 11.89 3.94 -11.47
CA ALA A 57 13.30 4.25 -11.20
C ALA A 57 13.54 4.50 -9.69
N PRO A 58 14.74 4.20 -9.15
CA PRO A 58 15.08 4.47 -7.74
C PRO A 58 14.94 5.94 -7.31
N THR A 59 14.98 6.87 -8.25
CA THR A 59 14.82 8.32 -8.03
C THR A 59 13.37 8.80 -8.16
N HIS A 60 12.43 7.89 -8.47
CA HIS A 60 11.04 8.24 -8.64
C HIS A 60 10.40 8.61 -7.29
N PRO A 61 9.73 9.77 -7.14
CA PRO A 61 9.29 10.31 -5.85
C PRO A 61 8.22 9.47 -5.11
N ILE A 62 7.60 8.53 -5.83
CA ILE A 62 6.54 7.64 -5.31
C ILE A 62 7.09 6.25 -4.92
N ARG A 63 8.34 5.93 -5.30
CA ARG A 63 9.04 4.71 -4.90
C ARG A 63 9.63 4.86 -3.51
#